data_AF-A0A1F5YZD0-F1
#
_entry.id   AF-A0A1F5YZD0-F1
#
_cell.length_a   1.000
_cell.length_b   1.000
_cell.length_c   1.000
_cell.angle_alpha   90.00
_cell.angle_beta   90.00
_cell.angle_gamma   90.00
#
_symmetry.space_group_name_H-M   'P 1'
#
loop_
_entity.id
_entity.type
_entity.pdbx_description
1 polymer ?
#
loop_
_entity_poly.entity_id
_entity_poly.type
_entity_poly.pdbx_seq_one_letter_code
_entity_poly.pdbx_strand_id
1 'polypeptide(L)'
;MLKKFKNSEKNKFFLIIALLVFIPLGIYATGLVQDIRNRAAGTNEVGLRFSPMSGIYKPGDVIDLKVTLHKLVSRSINVSGAQAVFTVSDKFNVGEVNCQSPFDGLPFVKVNGQTVTVFCAINTFTSPVPVTSSDLPFASVSLTVSQQALEGQALIEFVSTRVTESGISGQAPDVSTAGTSATFTIVIPPTCPRGDMGNLDCDNFGCIDTADFELFRQAYGKTVGEITVPTGQHTPDLVTDSFNMIDTADYEILRSNFGTCSN
;
A
#
# COMPACT_ATOMS: atom_id res chain seq x y z
N MET A 1 -44.90 54.69 -7.39
CA MET A 1 -45.96 54.22 -8.32
C MET A 1 -47.10 53.40 -7.67
N LEU A 2 -47.34 53.47 -6.35
CA LEU A 2 -48.34 52.62 -5.66
C LEU A 2 -49.56 53.36 -5.07
N LYS A 3 -49.71 54.66 -5.36
CA LYS A 3 -50.80 55.50 -4.79
C LYS A 3 -52.16 55.40 -5.49
N LYS A 4 -52.29 54.61 -6.57
CA LYS A 4 -53.51 54.52 -7.41
C LYS A 4 -54.18 53.14 -7.51
N PHE A 5 -53.82 52.18 -6.68
CA PHE A 5 -54.45 50.85 -6.67
C PHE A 5 -55.50 50.73 -5.56
N LYS A 6 -56.68 50.16 -5.86
CA LYS A 6 -57.69 49.82 -4.83
C LYS A 6 -57.12 48.75 -3.91
N ASN A 7 -57.56 48.69 -2.65
CA ASN A 7 -56.98 47.80 -1.62
C ASN A 7 -56.90 46.31 -2.05
N SER A 8 -57.89 45.85 -2.82
CA SER A 8 -57.90 44.48 -3.40
C SER A 8 -56.78 44.24 -4.41
N GLU A 9 -56.44 45.23 -5.23
CA GLU A 9 -55.38 45.13 -6.24
C GLU A 9 -53.99 45.20 -5.60
N LYS A 10 -53.84 45.97 -4.52
CA LYS A 10 -52.59 45.99 -3.72
C LYS A 10 -52.31 44.64 -3.07
N ASN A 11 -53.33 43.98 -2.54
CA ASN A 11 -53.18 42.66 -1.93
C ASN A 11 -52.80 41.59 -2.98
N LYS A 12 -53.42 41.63 -4.17
CA LYS A 12 -53.05 40.73 -5.28
C LYS A 12 -51.62 40.99 -5.77
N PHE A 13 -51.22 42.25 -5.88
CA PHE A 13 -49.87 42.62 -6.28
C PHE A 13 -48.82 42.17 -5.26
N PHE A 14 -49.09 42.34 -3.95
CA PHE A 14 -48.22 41.82 -2.89
C PHE A 14 -48.12 40.29 -2.92
N LEU A 15 -49.23 39.59 -3.18
CA LEU A 15 -49.25 38.13 -3.24
C LEU A 15 -48.45 37.61 -4.44
N ILE A 16 -48.51 38.27 -5.59
CA ILE A 16 -47.70 37.94 -6.78
C ILE A 16 -46.21 38.18 -6.52
N ILE A 17 -45.84 39.30 -5.89
CA ILE A 17 -44.45 39.57 -5.51
C ILE A 17 -43.95 38.54 -4.49
N ALA A 18 -44.77 38.19 -3.49
CA ALA A 18 -44.43 37.16 -2.52
C ALA A 18 -44.22 35.81 -3.22
N LEU A 19 -45.08 35.41 -4.14
CA LEU A 19 -44.90 34.17 -4.91
C LEU A 19 -43.60 34.19 -5.73
N LEU A 20 -43.31 35.29 -6.43
CA LEU A 20 -42.12 35.44 -7.26
C LEU A 20 -40.82 35.44 -6.46
N VAL A 21 -40.85 35.80 -5.17
CA VAL A 21 -39.68 35.76 -4.29
C VAL A 21 -39.57 34.41 -3.59
N PHE A 22 -40.65 33.91 -2.99
CA PHE A 22 -40.62 32.72 -2.16
C PHE A 22 -40.51 31.42 -2.95
N ILE A 23 -41.04 31.34 -4.19
CA ILE A 23 -40.90 30.13 -5.03
C ILE A 23 -39.44 29.85 -5.40
N PRO A 24 -38.67 30.80 -6.00
CA PRO A 24 -37.27 30.54 -6.30
C PRO A 24 -36.41 30.31 -5.05
N LEU A 25 -36.73 30.96 -3.92
CA LEU A 25 -36.10 30.67 -2.63
C LEU A 25 -36.38 29.24 -2.12
N GLY A 26 -37.60 28.73 -2.29
CA GLY A 26 -37.95 27.34 -1.96
C GLY A 26 -37.25 26.32 -2.86
N ILE A 27 -37.13 26.61 -4.17
CA ILE A 27 -36.37 25.78 -5.11
C ILE A 27 -34.88 25.79 -4.76
N TYR A 28 -34.31 26.95 -4.41
CA TYR A 28 -32.93 27.06 -3.97
C TYR A 28 -32.68 26.28 -2.67
N ALA A 29 -33.58 26.37 -1.69
CA ALA A 29 -33.49 25.64 -0.43
C ALA A 29 -33.60 24.11 -0.62
N THR A 30 -34.46 23.64 -1.53
CA THR A 30 -34.61 22.21 -1.82
C THR A 30 -33.43 21.63 -2.62
N GLY A 31 -32.78 22.43 -3.47
CA GLY A 31 -31.53 22.05 -4.15
C GLY A 31 -30.34 21.82 -3.21
N LEU A 32 -30.36 22.39 -2.00
CA LEU A 32 -29.29 22.22 -1.00
C LEU A 32 -29.37 20.88 -0.24
N VAL A 33 -30.51 20.18 -0.26
CA VAL A 33 -30.75 18.98 0.57
C VAL A 33 -30.73 17.67 -0.24
N GLN A 34 -30.73 17.74 -1.57
CA GLN A 34 -30.60 16.54 -2.40
C GLN A 34 -29.12 16.18 -2.64
N ASP A 35 -28.40 15.89 -1.56
CA ASP A 35 -27.16 15.14 -1.68
C ASP A 35 -27.50 13.67 -1.93
N ILE A 36 -27.68 13.33 -3.21
CA ILE A 36 -27.98 11.97 -3.68
C ILE A 36 -26.75 11.03 -3.56
N ARG A 37 -25.65 11.49 -2.94
CA ARG A 37 -24.39 10.73 -2.80
C ARG A 37 -24.38 9.78 -1.62
N ASN A 38 -25.31 9.87 -0.68
CA ASN A 38 -25.53 8.81 0.30
C ASN A 38 -26.43 7.71 -0.29
N ARG A 39 -25.92 6.99 -1.28
CA ARG A 39 -26.49 5.68 -1.64
C ARG A 39 -26.36 4.78 -0.41
N ALA A 40 -27.44 4.09 -0.05
CA ALA A 40 -27.40 3.06 0.98
C ALA A 40 -26.22 2.11 0.70
N ALA A 41 -25.47 1.76 1.74
CA ALA A 41 -24.41 0.76 1.63
C ALA A 41 -25.02 -0.49 0.98
N GLY A 42 -24.54 -0.83 -0.22
CA GLY A 42 -25.02 -1.98 -0.96
C GLY A 42 -24.87 -3.26 -0.14
N THR A 43 -25.61 -4.29 -0.50
CA THR A 43 -25.56 -5.60 0.17
C THR A 43 -24.20 -6.30 0.04
N ASN A 44 -23.28 -5.76 -0.76
CA ASN A 44 -21.89 -6.20 -0.94
C ASN A 44 -21.81 -7.69 -1.28
N GLU A 45 -22.12 -8.02 -2.54
CA GLU A 45 -22.20 -9.39 -3.02
C GLU A 45 -20.83 -9.96 -3.42
N VAL A 46 -19.98 -9.11 -3.99
CA VAL A 46 -18.60 -9.44 -4.36
C VAL A 46 -17.65 -8.45 -3.71
N GLY A 47 -16.68 -8.96 -2.96
CA GLY A 47 -15.61 -8.16 -2.39
C GLY A 47 -14.41 -8.10 -3.32
N LEU A 48 -13.71 -6.97 -3.30
CA LEU A 48 -12.39 -6.78 -3.88
C LEU A 48 -11.39 -6.60 -2.76
N ARG A 49 -10.26 -7.29 -2.85
CA ARG A 49 -9.13 -7.12 -1.93
C ARG A 49 -7.82 -7.27 -2.67
N PHE A 50 -6.74 -6.91 -2.00
CA PHE A 50 -5.40 -7.14 -2.53
C PHE A 50 -4.81 -8.43 -1.98
N SER A 51 -3.87 -9.03 -2.71
CA SER A 51 -3.11 -10.18 -2.24
C SER A 51 -1.64 -9.99 -2.64
N PRO A 52 -0.70 -9.85 -1.68
CA PRO A 52 -0.93 -9.85 -0.23
C PRO A 52 -1.70 -8.61 0.27
N MET A 53 -2.39 -8.73 1.41
CA MET A 53 -3.08 -7.59 2.07
C MET A 53 -2.16 -6.80 3.03
N SER A 54 -1.05 -7.41 3.44
CA SER A 54 -0.07 -6.81 4.34
C SER A 54 1.29 -7.48 4.20
N GLY A 55 2.31 -6.84 4.75
CA GLY A 55 3.69 -7.31 4.69
C GLY A 55 4.65 -6.26 5.23
N ILE A 56 5.89 -6.68 5.51
CA ILE A 56 6.98 -5.82 5.94
C ILE A 56 8.01 -5.81 4.82
N TYR A 57 8.38 -4.61 4.37
CA TYR A 57 9.29 -4.41 3.23
C TYR A 57 10.32 -3.33 3.50
N LYS A 58 11.43 -3.37 2.77
CA LYS A 58 12.54 -2.43 2.82
C LYS A 58 12.60 -1.60 1.52
N PRO A 59 13.20 -0.41 1.52
CA PRO A 59 13.46 0.36 0.31
C PRO A 59 14.13 -0.49 -0.78
N GLY A 60 13.60 -0.44 -2.00
CA GLY A 60 14.05 -1.25 -3.14
C GLY A 60 13.36 -2.61 -3.29
N ASP A 61 12.62 -3.11 -2.29
CA ASP A 61 11.88 -4.36 -2.42
C ASP A 61 10.81 -4.26 -3.51
N VAL A 62 10.56 -5.38 -4.18
CA VAL A 62 9.52 -5.52 -5.21
C VAL A 62 8.37 -6.36 -4.67
N ILE A 63 7.15 -5.89 -4.90
CA ILE A 63 5.90 -6.53 -4.45
C ILE A 63 5.05 -6.80 -5.69
N ASP A 64 4.72 -8.07 -5.93
CA ASP A 64 3.69 -8.47 -6.90
C ASP A 64 2.32 -8.48 -6.21
N LEU A 65 1.57 -7.39 -6.39
CA LEU A 65 0.27 -7.19 -5.77
C LEU A 65 -0.84 -7.62 -6.73
N LYS A 66 -1.62 -8.62 -6.33
CA LYS A 66 -2.81 -9.06 -7.07
C LYS A 66 -4.03 -8.31 -6.58
N VAL A 67 -4.92 -7.95 -7.50
CA VAL A 67 -6.27 -7.46 -7.20
C VAL A 67 -7.23 -8.62 -7.43
N THR A 68 -7.94 -9.02 -6.38
CA THR A 68 -8.72 -10.25 -6.36
C THR A 68 -10.20 -9.98 -6.07
N LEU A 69 -11.06 -10.79 -6.69
CA LEU A 69 -12.49 -10.88 -6.37
C LEU A 69 -12.70 -12.01 -5.37
N HIS A 70 -13.64 -11.85 -4.45
CA HIS A 70 -14.12 -12.93 -3.59
C HIS A 70 -15.61 -12.81 -3.32
N LYS A 71 -16.26 -13.94 -3.11
CA LYS A 71 -17.70 -14.01 -2.89
C LYS A 71 -18.07 -13.69 -1.45
N LEU A 72 -19.07 -12.84 -1.25
CA LEU A 72 -19.58 -12.45 0.09
C LEU A 72 -20.97 -13.01 0.40
N VAL A 73 -21.71 -13.45 -0.62
CA VAL A 73 -23.09 -13.97 -0.49
C VAL A 73 -23.20 -15.44 -0.89
N SER A 74 -24.31 -16.09 -0.52
CA SER A 74 -24.53 -17.51 -0.79
C SER A 74 -24.94 -17.79 -2.25
N ARG A 75 -25.69 -16.90 -2.91
CA ARG A 75 -26.15 -17.10 -4.30
C ARG A 75 -24.99 -17.23 -5.27
N SER A 76 -25.12 -18.02 -6.33
CA SER A 76 -24.08 -18.11 -7.38
C SER A 76 -23.96 -16.78 -8.13
N ILE A 77 -22.72 -16.39 -8.44
CA ILE A 77 -22.37 -15.19 -9.19
C ILE A 77 -21.29 -15.61 -10.19
N ASN A 78 -21.56 -15.39 -11.48
CA ASN A 78 -20.56 -15.53 -12.53
C ASN A 78 -20.31 -14.15 -13.13
N VAL A 79 -19.06 -13.83 -13.42
CA VAL A 79 -18.66 -12.50 -13.85
C VAL A 79 -18.00 -12.55 -15.22
N SER A 80 -18.16 -11.45 -15.96
CA SER A 80 -17.47 -11.25 -17.25
C SER A 80 -16.27 -10.31 -17.12
N GLY A 81 -16.20 -9.51 -16.06
CA GLY A 81 -15.10 -8.61 -15.82
C GLY A 81 -15.25 -7.80 -14.55
N ALA A 82 -14.17 -7.11 -14.20
CA ALA A 82 -14.07 -6.25 -13.05
C ALA A 82 -13.28 -4.98 -13.36
N GLN A 83 -13.63 -3.92 -12.64
CA GLN A 83 -12.94 -2.65 -12.63
C GLN A 83 -12.56 -2.30 -11.20
N ALA A 84 -11.35 -1.78 -11.03
CA ALA A 84 -10.92 -1.13 -9.81
C ALA A 84 -10.20 0.18 -10.11
N VAL A 85 -10.48 1.18 -9.29
CA VAL A 85 -9.66 2.38 -9.14
C VAL A 85 -9.16 2.39 -7.71
N PHE A 86 -7.85 2.48 -7.52
CA PHE A 86 -7.24 2.51 -6.20
C PHE A 86 -6.06 3.47 -6.15
N THR A 87 -5.78 3.98 -4.96
CA THR A 87 -4.63 4.81 -4.65
C THR A 87 -3.57 3.98 -3.95
N VAL A 88 -2.32 4.23 -4.31
CA VAL A 88 -1.12 3.61 -3.75
C VAL A 88 -0.36 4.65 -2.96
N SER A 89 0.14 4.32 -1.77
CA SER A 89 1.00 5.24 -1.01
C SER A 89 2.19 5.73 -1.84
N ASP A 90 2.57 6.98 -1.63
CA ASP A 90 3.78 7.63 -2.16
C ASP A 90 5.09 6.92 -1.78
N LYS A 91 5.06 6.01 -0.81
CA LYS A 91 6.18 5.12 -0.46
C LYS A 91 6.46 4.06 -1.53
N PHE A 92 5.57 3.87 -2.51
CA PHE A 92 5.75 2.94 -3.62
C PHE A 92 5.83 3.66 -4.97
N ASN A 93 6.66 3.11 -5.84
CA ASN A 93 6.62 3.38 -7.28
C ASN A 93 5.75 2.30 -7.94
N VAL A 94 4.74 2.74 -8.69
CA VAL A 94 3.88 1.84 -9.46
C VAL A 94 4.60 1.46 -10.75
N GLY A 95 4.89 0.17 -10.91
CA GLY A 95 5.47 -0.42 -12.10
C GLY A 95 4.40 -0.93 -13.06
N GLU A 96 4.64 -2.11 -13.61
CA GLU A 96 3.75 -2.73 -14.58
C GLU A 96 2.41 -3.14 -13.96
N VAL A 97 1.32 -2.91 -14.70
CA VAL A 97 -0.03 -3.29 -14.31
C VAL A 97 -0.67 -4.08 -15.44
N ASN A 98 -1.10 -5.31 -15.16
CA ASN A 98 -1.61 -6.24 -16.15
C ASN A 98 -2.93 -6.86 -15.71
N CYS A 99 -3.80 -7.13 -16.68
CA CYS A 99 -4.93 -8.02 -16.47
C CYS A 99 -4.45 -9.47 -16.42
N GLN A 100 -5.08 -10.27 -15.56
CA GLN A 100 -4.74 -11.66 -15.35
C GLN A 100 -5.77 -12.56 -16.03
N SER A 101 -5.29 -13.64 -16.64
CA SER A 101 -6.17 -14.68 -17.19
C SER A 101 -7.10 -15.22 -16.10
N PRO A 102 -8.40 -15.43 -16.37
CA PRO A 102 -9.07 -15.38 -17.69
C PRO A 102 -9.60 -13.98 -18.11
N PHE A 103 -9.34 -12.92 -17.35
CA PHE A 103 -9.86 -11.56 -17.58
C PHE A 103 -8.94 -10.68 -18.45
N ASP A 104 -8.07 -11.27 -19.22
CA ASP A 104 -7.07 -10.63 -20.07
C ASP A 104 -7.57 -10.37 -21.52
N GLY A 105 -8.86 -10.59 -21.80
CA GLY A 105 -9.43 -10.44 -23.14
C GLY A 105 -9.67 -8.99 -23.57
N LEU A 106 -9.99 -8.10 -22.64
CA LEU A 106 -10.20 -6.67 -22.89
C LEU A 106 -9.51 -5.83 -21.81
N PRO A 107 -8.17 -5.75 -21.82
CA PRO A 107 -7.42 -5.00 -20.82
C PRO A 107 -7.54 -3.49 -21.06
N PHE A 108 -7.87 -2.75 -20.00
CA PHE A 108 -7.68 -1.32 -19.95
C PHE A 108 -6.96 -0.96 -18.65
N VAL A 109 -5.80 -0.33 -18.79
CA VAL A 109 -4.93 0.04 -17.68
C VAL A 109 -4.54 1.50 -17.84
N LYS A 110 -4.66 2.26 -16.76
CA LYS A 110 -4.20 3.65 -16.67
C LYS A 110 -3.56 3.89 -15.32
N VAL A 111 -2.29 4.30 -15.34
CA VAL A 111 -1.54 4.74 -14.15
C VAL A 111 -1.36 6.25 -14.25
N ASN A 112 -1.79 6.97 -13.22
CA ASN A 112 -1.62 8.42 -13.12
C ASN A 112 -1.03 8.77 -11.75
N GLY A 113 0.30 8.80 -11.68
CA GLY A 113 1.02 8.88 -10.40
C GLY A 113 0.64 7.70 -9.51
N GLN A 114 0.12 8.01 -8.33
CA GLN A 114 -0.27 7.05 -7.30
C GLN A 114 -1.68 6.47 -7.49
N THR A 115 -2.42 6.91 -8.52
CA THR A 115 -3.75 6.38 -8.82
C THR A 115 -3.68 5.40 -9.97
N VAL A 116 -4.18 4.18 -9.74
CA VAL A 116 -4.23 3.11 -10.74
C VAL A 116 -5.69 2.83 -11.07
N THR A 117 -6.01 2.79 -12.36
CA THR A 117 -7.28 2.32 -12.91
C THR A 117 -7.02 1.08 -13.72
N VAL A 118 -7.74 0.01 -13.41
CA VAL A 118 -7.68 -1.25 -14.13
C VAL A 118 -9.09 -1.74 -14.43
N PHE A 119 -9.31 -2.15 -15.66
CA PHE A 119 -10.51 -2.83 -16.12
C PHE A 119 -10.08 -4.07 -16.90
N CYS A 120 -10.54 -5.23 -16.45
CA CYS A 120 -10.18 -6.52 -17.01
C CYS A 120 -11.45 -7.31 -17.23
N ALA A 121 -11.60 -7.87 -18.43
CA ALA A 121 -12.75 -8.65 -18.81
C ALA A 121 -12.33 -9.84 -19.68
N ILE A 122 -13.13 -10.90 -19.62
CA ILE A 122 -12.98 -12.07 -20.47
C ILE A 122 -13.21 -11.70 -21.94
N ASN A 123 -12.67 -12.52 -22.86
CA ASN A 123 -12.95 -12.36 -24.28
C ASN A 123 -14.45 -12.49 -24.58
N THR A 124 -14.93 -11.80 -25.60
CA THR A 124 -16.31 -11.98 -26.07
C THR A 124 -16.58 -13.45 -26.42
N PHE A 125 -17.81 -13.92 -26.18
CA PHE A 125 -18.25 -15.30 -26.41
C PHE A 125 -17.56 -16.38 -25.56
N THR A 126 -16.79 -16.00 -24.54
CA THR A 126 -16.28 -16.95 -23.54
C THR A 126 -17.29 -17.15 -22.40
N SER A 127 -17.22 -18.30 -21.74
CA SER A 127 -18.09 -18.60 -20.61
C SER A 127 -17.78 -17.68 -19.42
N PRO A 128 -18.80 -17.13 -18.74
CA PRO A 128 -18.63 -16.37 -17.51
C PRO A 128 -17.87 -17.16 -16.43
N VAL A 129 -17.07 -16.45 -15.64
CA VAL A 129 -16.20 -17.06 -14.65
C VAL A 129 -16.88 -17.03 -13.28
N PRO A 130 -17.01 -18.17 -12.57
CA PRO A 130 -17.63 -18.19 -11.25
C PRO A 130 -16.76 -17.48 -10.21
N VAL A 131 -17.37 -16.59 -9.42
CA VAL A 131 -16.73 -16.03 -8.21
C VAL A 131 -17.04 -16.97 -7.05
N THR A 132 -15.99 -17.48 -6.41
CA THR A 132 -16.11 -18.45 -5.30
C THR A 132 -15.63 -17.84 -3.98
N SER A 133 -15.62 -18.63 -2.91
CA SER A 133 -15.02 -18.21 -1.64
C SER A 133 -13.50 -18.04 -1.72
N SER A 134 -12.85 -18.64 -2.72
CA SER A 134 -11.43 -18.45 -3.00
C SER A 134 -11.22 -17.17 -3.79
N ASP A 135 -10.08 -16.52 -3.55
CA ASP A 135 -9.66 -15.33 -4.28
C ASP A 135 -9.47 -15.64 -5.76
N LEU A 136 -10.15 -14.86 -6.59
CA LEU A 136 -10.05 -14.89 -8.04
C LEU A 136 -9.29 -13.63 -8.50
N PRO A 137 -7.98 -13.72 -8.77
CA PRO A 137 -7.20 -12.59 -9.27
C PRO A 137 -7.68 -12.20 -10.67
N PHE A 138 -7.86 -10.90 -10.90
CA PHE A 138 -8.18 -10.35 -12.23
C PHE A 138 -7.14 -9.37 -12.73
N ALA A 139 -6.29 -8.83 -11.85
CA ALA A 139 -5.19 -7.95 -12.21
C ALA A 139 -3.96 -8.17 -11.31
N SER A 140 -2.79 -7.81 -11.80
CA SER A 140 -1.53 -7.74 -11.05
C SER A 140 -0.90 -6.36 -11.21
N VAL A 141 -0.21 -5.92 -10.18
CA VAL A 141 0.43 -4.62 -10.07
C VAL A 141 1.81 -4.86 -9.46
N SER A 142 2.86 -4.58 -10.22
CA SER A 142 4.22 -4.56 -9.69
C SER A 142 4.43 -3.25 -8.94
N LEU A 143 4.76 -3.32 -7.66
CA LEU A 143 5.13 -2.17 -6.86
C LEU A 143 6.59 -2.30 -6.45
N THR A 144 7.32 -1.19 -6.41
CA THR A 144 8.66 -1.13 -5.85
C THR A 144 8.67 -0.14 -4.71
N VAL A 145 9.17 -0.52 -3.54
CA VAL A 145 9.35 0.41 -2.42
C VAL A 145 10.35 1.48 -2.85
N SER A 146 9.97 2.76 -2.74
CA SER A 146 10.85 3.88 -3.10
C SER A 146 12.13 3.83 -2.28
N GLN A 147 13.27 4.12 -2.90
CA GLN A 147 14.57 4.23 -2.21
C GLN A 147 14.58 5.36 -1.17
N GLN A 148 13.65 6.32 -1.28
CA GLN A 148 13.48 7.43 -0.35
C GLN A 148 12.31 7.22 0.62
N ALA A 149 11.70 6.03 0.64
CA ALA A 149 10.58 5.74 1.52
C ALA A 149 11.02 5.82 2.99
N LEU A 150 10.33 6.65 3.77
CA LEU A 150 10.50 6.71 5.21
C LEU A 150 9.85 5.50 5.89
N GLU A 151 10.34 5.16 7.09
CA GLU A 151 9.75 4.11 7.93
C GLU A 151 8.25 4.37 8.21
N GLY A 152 7.50 3.30 8.41
CA GLY A 152 6.11 3.33 8.84
C GLY A 152 5.12 2.79 7.81
N GLN A 153 3.83 2.99 8.05
CA GLN A 153 2.78 2.39 7.24
C GLN A 153 2.71 2.96 5.81
N ALA A 154 2.37 2.10 4.86
CA ALA A 154 2.13 2.39 3.46
C ALA A 154 0.79 1.75 3.06
N LEU A 155 -0.22 2.57 2.80
CA LEU A 155 -1.60 2.15 2.57
C LEU A 155 -1.93 2.10 1.08
N ILE A 156 -2.77 1.14 0.69
CA ILE A 156 -3.36 1.03 -0.65
C ILE A 156 -4.87 0.85 -0.50
N GLU A 157 -5.65 1.72 -1.14
CA GLU A 157 -7.11 1.82 -0.91
C GLU A 157 -7.89 1.89 -2.20
N PHE A 158 -9.04 1.21 -2.24
CA PHE A 158 -9.98 1.34 -3.34
C PHE A 158 -10.72 2.68 -3.26
N VAL A 159 -10.66 3.44 -4.36
CA VAL A 159 -11.48 4.63 -4.59
C VAL A 159 -12.84 4.23 -5.16
N SER A 160 -12.85 3.28 -6.09
CA SER A 160 -14.08 2.73 -6.65
C SER A 160 -13.89 1.32 -7.18
N THR A 161 -14.95 0.54 -7.16
CA THR A 161 -14.98 -0.84 -7.63
C THR A 161 -16.24 -1.08 -8.45
N ARG A 162 -16.14 -1.97 -9.44
CA ARG A 162 -17.28 -2.41 -10.25
C ARG A 162 -17.02 -3.82 -10.71
N VAL A 163 -18.03 -4.67 -10.68
CA VAL A 163 -17.95 -6.04 -11.18
C VAL A 163 -19.21 -6.30 -11.99
N THR A 164 -19.06 -6.83 -13.20
CA THR A 164 -20.17 -7.05 -14.12
C THR A 164 -20.54 -8.54 -14.13
N GLU A 165 -21.74 -8.83 -13.66
CA GLU A 165 -22.33 -10.17 -13.68
C GLU A 165 -22.61 -10.59 -15.12
N SER A 166 -22.47 -11.89 -15.38
CA SER A 166 -22.78 -12.48 -16.66
C SER A 166 -23.36 -13.88 -16.48
N GLY A 167 -23.97 -14.41 -17.55
CA GLY A 167 -24.75 -15.66 -17.50
C GLY A 167 -26.25 -15.43 -17.27
N ILE A 168 -26.70 -14.18 -17.20
CA ILE A 168 -28.12 -13.81 -17.23
C ILE A 168 -28.49 -13.48 -18.68
N SER A 169 -29.47 -14.20 -19.24
CA SER A 169 -29.84 -14.04 -20.66
C SER A 169 -30.23 -12.60 -21.00
N GLY A 170 -29.50 -11.98 -21.94
CA GLY A 170 -29.77 -10.63 -22.44
C GLY A 170 -29.42 -9.50 -21.46
N GLN A 171 -28.70 -9.78 -20.36
CA GLN A 171 -28.35 -8.79 -19.34
C GLN A 171 -26.87 -8.89 -18.96
N ALA A 172 -26.30 -7.77 -18.55
CA ALA A 172 -24.99 -7.68 -17.93
C ALA A 172 -25.06 -6.68 -16.76
N PRO A 173 -25.78 -7.03 -15.67
CA PRO A 173 -25.94 -6.12 -14.56
C PRO A 173 -24.64 -6.02 -13.76
N ASP A 174 -24.46 -4.91 -13.05
CA ASP A 174 -23.40 -4.79 -12.07
C ASP A 174 -23.84 -5.41 -10.75
N VAL A 175 -22.93 -6.12 -10.08
CA VAL A 175 -23.14 -6.60 -8.72
C VAL A 175 -22.78 -5.53 -7.70
N SER A 176 -23.36 -5.62 -6.50
CA SER A 176 -22.92 -4.76 -5.39
C SER A 176 -21.50 -5.15 -4.96
N THR A 177 -20.58 -4.18 -4.90
CA THR A 177 -19.18 -4.43 -4.56
C THR A 177 -18.75 -3.77 -3.25
N ALA A 178 -17.79 -4.38 -2.56
CA ALA A 178 -17.05 -3.80 -1.44
C ALA A 178 -15.54 -3.84 -1.71
N GLY A 179 -14.78 -2.89 -1.17
CA GLY A 179 -13.31 -2.89 -1.24
C GLY A 179 -12.69 -3.07 0.13
N THR A 180 -11.63 -3.86 0.23
CA THR A 180 -10.79 -3.98 1.44
C THR A 180 -9.37 -3.48 1.13
N SER A 181 -8.95 -2.45 1.86
CA SER A 181 -7.61 -1.85 1.73
C SER A 181 -6.50 -2.81 2.16
N ALA A 182 -5.29 -2.57 1.66
CA ALA A 182 -4.07 -3.25 2.09
C ALA A 182 -3.12 -2.29 2.81
N THR A 183 -2.47 -2.79 3.86
CA THR A 183 -1.55 -2.00 4.68
C THR A 183 -0.22 -2.71 4.80
N PHE A 184 0.83 -2.06 4.32
CA PHE A 184 2.21 -2.54 4.41
C PHE A 184 3.00 -1.70 5.42
N THR A 185 4.05 -2.27 5.98
CA THR A 185 4.98 -1.58 6.87
C THR A 185 6.33 -1.47 6.17
N ILE A 186 6.81 -0.25 5.97
CA ILE A 186 8.17 -0.01 5.49
C ILE A 186 9.09 0.06 6.71
N VAL A 187 10.18 -0.71 6.68
CA VAL A 187 11.25 -0.66 7.67
C VAL A 187 12.54 -0.25 6.98
N ILE A 188 13.28 0.68 7.58
CA ILE A 188 14.59 1.07 7.08
C ILE A 188 15.61 0.20 7.83
N PRO A 189 16.35 -0.69 7.14
CA PRO A 189 17.43 -1.39 7.80
C PRO A 189 18.48 -0.35 8.25
N PRO A 190 19.08 -0.51 9.44
CA PRO A 190 20.11 0.41 9.90
C PRO A 190 21.24 0.47 8.85
N THR A 191 21.73 1.69 8.58
CA THR A 191 22.91 1.84 7.72
C THR A 191 24.15 1.60 8.57
N CYS A 192 24.90 0.55 8.21
CA CYS A 192 26.23 0.30 8.74
C CYS A 192 27.24 0.71 7.68
N PRO A 193 27.63 1.99 7.57
CA PRO A 193 28.76 2.33 6.73
C PRO A 193 29.96 1.52 7.22
N ARG A 194 30.55 0.76 6.30
CA ARG A 194 31.81 0.08 6.52
C ARG A 194 32.80 1.14 7.01
N GLY A 195 33.39 0.97 8.19
CA GLY A 195 34.52 1.81 8.59
C GLY A 195 35.62 1.73 7.53
N ASP A 196 36.54 2.69 7.51
CA ASP A 196 37.62 2.80 6.51
C ASP A 196 38.46 1.51 6.33
N MET A 197 38.34 0.55 7.27
CA MET A 197 39.08 -0.71 7.35
C MET A 197 38.29 -2.00 7.03
N GLY A 198 36.98 -1.97 6.79
CA GLY A 198 36.38 -3.02 5.97
C GLY A 198 35.68 -4.26 6.59
N ASN A 199 35.30 -4.35 7.86
CA ASN A 199 34.98 -5.67 8.47
C ASN A 199 33.61 -5.87 9.16
N LEU A 200 32.65 -4.94 9.09
CA LEU A 200 31.33 -5.13 9.71
C LEU A 200 30.37 -6.02 8.87
N ASP A 201 29.78 -7.04 9.52
CA ASP A 201 28.67 -7.87 9.01
C ASP A 201 27.38 -7.48 9.76
N CYS A 202 26.31 -7.13 9.05
CA CYS A 202 25.10 -6.56 9.65
C CYS A 202 23.88 -7.43 9.45
N ASP A 203 23.08 -7.60 10.51
CA ASP A 203 21.76 -8.21 10.45
C ASP A 203 20.64 -7.26 10.93
N ASN A 204 19.41 -7.79 11.02
CA ASN A 204 18.23 -7.02 11.43
C ASN A 204 18.25 -6.59 12.91
N PHE A 205 19.25 -6.99 13.69
CA PHE A 205 19.39 -6.72 15.13
C PHE A 205 20.66 -5.93 15.48
N GLY A 206 21.62 -5.79 14.56
CA GLY A 206 22.80 -4.95 14.75
C GLY A 206 23.95 -5.26 13.78
N CYS A 207 25.06 -4.56 14.00
CA CYS A 207 26.32 -4.69 13.27
C CYS A 207 27.28 -5.51 14.14
N ILE A 208 27.78 -6.64 13.65
CA ILE A 208 28.84 -7.41 14.30
C ILE A 208 30.00 -7.53 13.32
N ASP A 209 31.18 -7.10 13.73
CA ASP A 209 32.41 -7.42 13.01
C ASP A 209 32.72 -8.91 13.23
N THR A 210 32.28 -9.77 12.31
CA THR A 210 32.46 -11.21 12.42
C THR A 210 33.91 -11.64 12.22
N ALA A 211 34.76 -10.81 11.61
CA ALA A 211 36.18 -11.11 11.42
C ALA A 211 36.97 -10.87 12.72
N ASP A 212 36.73 -9.74 13.39
CA ASP A 212 37.46 -9.38 14.61
C ASP A 212 36.92 -10.12 15.84
N PHE A 213 35.61 -10.40 15.89
CA PHE A 213 35.02 -11.28 16.91
C PHE A 213 35.56 -12.71 16.80
N GLU A 214 35.72 -13.23 15.58
CA GLU A 214 36.26 -14.57 15.36
C GLU A 214 37.78 -14.62 15.64
N LEU A 215 38.50 -13.53 15.42
CA LEU A 215 39.88 -13.36 15.85
C LEU A 215 40.00 -13.39 17.38
N PHE A 216 39.14 -12.66 18.09
CA PHE A 216 39.06 -12.70 19.56
C PHE A 216 38.73 -14.11 20.06
N ARG A 217 37.74 -14.79 19.47
CA ARG A 217 37.37 -16.17 19.85
C ARG A 217 38.52 -17.16 19.66
N GLN A 218 39.34 -16.98 18.61
CA GLN A 218 40.51 -17.83 18.33
C GLN A 218 41.76 -17.44 19.14
N ALA A 219 41.82 -16.21 19.65
CA ALA A 219 42.96 -15.65 20.37
C ALA A 219 42.74 -15.51 21.89
N TYR A 220 41.52 -15.71 22.40
CA TYR A 220 41.20 -15.62 23.82
C TYR A 220 42.09 -16.59 24.63
N GLY A 221 42.82 -16.04 25.62
CA GLY A 221 43.77 -16.80 26.43
C GLY A 221 45.11 -17.12 25.73
N LYS A 222 45.37 -16.57 24.54
CA LYS A 222 46.69 -16.61 23.89
C LYS A 222 47.48 -15.34 24.18
N THR A 223 48.80 -15.44 24.05
CA THR A 223 49.67 -14.26 24.10
C THR A 223 49.62 -13.51 22.77
N VAL A 224 49.79 -12.18 22.78
CA VAL A 224 49.72 -11.34 21.56
C VAL A 224 50.66 -11.82 20.45
N GLY A 225 51.81 -12.42 20.80
CA GLY A 225 52.79 -12.96 19.84
C GLY A 225 52.38 -14.26 19.13
N GLU A 226 51.31 -14.91 19.56
CA GLU A 226 50.81 -16.17 18.97
C GLU A 226 49.68 -15.95 17.95
N ILE A 227 49.31 -14.68 17.72
CA ILE A 227 48.23 -14.31 16.81
C ILE A 227 48.82 -14.15 15.41
N THR A 228 48.37 -14.99 14.48
CA THR A 228 48.64 -14.78 13.06
C THR A 228 47.52 -13.93 12.49
N VAL A 229 47.82 -12.67 12.18
CA VAL A 229 46.87 -11.73 11.58
C VAL A 229 46.89 -11.92 10.06
N PRO A 230 45.79 -12.35 9.42
CA PRO A 230 45.67 -12.39 7.97
C PRO A 230 46.01 -11.05 7.32
N THR A 231 46.63 -11.12 6.14
CA THR A 231 46.99 -9.92 5.39
C THR A 231 45.75 -9.07 5.08
N GLY A 232 45.76 -7.81 5.54
CA GLY A 232 44.65 -6.86 5.37
C GLY A 232 43.79 -6.63 6.61
N GLN A 233 44.09 -7.27 7.75
CA GLN A 233 43.44 -7.00 9.04
C GLN A 233 44.34 -6.14 9.94
N HIS A 234 43.73 -5.22 10.70
CA HIS A 234 44.40 -4.43 11.74
C HIS A 234 44.05 -5.00 13.11
N THR A 235 45.04 -5.33 13.92
CA THR A 235 44.81 -5.56 15.35
C THR A 235 44.57 -4.22 16.01
N PRO A 236 43.43 -3.99 16.69
CA PRO A 236 43.25 -2.78 17.49
C PRO A 236 44.28 -2.74 18.63
N ASP A 237 44.53 -1.55 19.17
CA ASP A 237 45.41 -1.35 20.33
C ASP A 237 44.86 -2.13 21.54
N LEU A 238 45.34 -3.36 21.72
CA LEU A 238 45.02 -4.22 22.86
C LEU A 238 45.55 -3.59 24.15
N VAL A 239 44.88 -3.84 25.28
CA VAL A 239 45.39 -3.44 26.59
C VAL A 239 46.66 -4.24 26.86
N THR A 240 47.80 -3.57 26.89
CA THR A 240 49.04 -4.19 27.39
C THR A 240 48.93 -4.35 28.90
N ASP A 241 48.54 -5.54 29.35
CA ASP A 241 48.56 -5.94 30.75
C ASP A 241 49.91 -6.60 31.12
N SER A 242 50.09 -6.97 32.39
CA SER A 242 51.34 -7.59 32.86
C SER A 242 51.66 -8.94 32.24
N PHE A 243 50.70 -9.58 31.56
CA PHE A 243 50.85 -10.90 30.95
C PHE A 243 50.80 -10.85 29.41
N ASN A 244 50.51 -9.68 28.84
CA ASN A 244 50.34 -9.43 27.42
C ASN A 244 49.46 -10.52 26.75
N MET A 245 48.36 -10.84 27.42
CA MET A 245 47.44 -11.93 27.11
C MET A 245 46.07 -11.37 26.77
N ILE A 246 45.42 -11.92 25.73
CA ILE A 246 44.07 -11.47 25.37
C ILE A 246 43.07 -12.00 26.39
N ASP A 247 42.43 -11.07 27.10
CA ASP A 247 41.48 -11.39 28.17
C ASP A 247 40.17 -10.57 28.08
N THR A 248 39.36 -10.64 29.14
CA THR A 248 38.09 -9.91 29.24
C THR A 248 38.24 -8.38 29.29
N ALA A 249 39.40 -7.82 29.62
CA ALA A 249 39.65 -6.38 29.57
C ALA A 249 39.82 -5.89 28.13
N ASP A 250 40.40 -6.71 27.25
CA ASP A 250 40.50 -6.43 25.81
C ASP A 250 39.14 -6.49 25.10
N TYR A 251 38.20 -7.28 25.64
CA TYR A 251 36.86 -7.42 25.09
C TYR A 251 36.10 -6.08 25.02
N GLU A 252 36.22 -5.20 26.04
CA GLU A 252 35.53 -3.90 26.01
C GLU A 252 36.14 -2.92 24.99
N ILE A 253 37.45 -3.01 24.73
CA ILE A 253 38.11 -2.20 23.69
C ILE A 253 37.69 -2.67 22.30
N LEU A 254 37.72 -3.99 22.07
CA LEU A 254 37.19 -4.61 20.86
C LEU A 254 35.71 -4.24 20.67
N ARG A 255 34.91 -4.31 21.75
CA ARG A 255 33.49 -3.92 21.77
C ARG A 255 33.25 -2.45 21.44
N SER A 256 34.11 -1.56 21.91
CA SER A 256 34.01 -0.13 21.62
C SER A 256 34.37 0.23 20.18
N ASN A 257 35.20 -0.60 19.52
CA ASN A 257 35.58 -0.45 18.11
C ASN A 257 34.60 -1.13 17.14
N PHE A 258 33.73 -2.02 17.62
CA PHE A 258 32.57 -2.49 16.87
C PHE A 258 31.58 -1.33 16.74
N GLY A 259 31.63 -0.64 15.59
CA GLY A 259 30.82 0.54 15.33
C GLY A 259 29.34 0.37 15.72
N THR A 260 28.76 1.39 16.33
CA THR A 260 27.32 1.41 16.65
C THR A 260 26.52 1.76 15.41
N CYS A 261 25.54 0.93 15.04
CA CYS A 261 24.61 1.28 13.98
C CYS A 261 23.77 2.50 14.40
N SER A 262 23.67 3.51 13.54
CA SER A 262 22.77 4.66 13.74
C SER A 262 21.50 4.48 12.92
N ASN A 263 20.36 4.80 13.54
CA ASN A 263 19.06 4.93 12.86
C ASN A 263 19.00 6.23 12.05
#